data_AF-A0A1Y0I9D8-F1
#
_entry.id   AF-A0A1Y0I9D8-F1
#
_cell.length_a   1.000
_cell.length_b   1.000
_cell.length_c   1.000
_cell.angle_alpha   90.00
_cell.angle_beta   90.00
_cell.angle_gamma   90.00
#
_symmetry.space_group_name_H-M   'P 1'
#
loop_
_entity.id
_entity.type
_entity.pdbx_description
1 polymer ?
#
loop_
_entity_poly.entity_id
_entity_poly.type
_entity_poly.pdbx_seq_one_letter_code
_entity_poly.pdbx_strand_id
1 'polypeptide(L)'
;MKFIVKSVLLVLLTISVNAAAKTALNGEVIDNLIASMKEIQVWADKNKNRMNYKDDDMSDMSADKIIAEIKAMNAYGEVEDIVEKHNFDSVEDWADVMTRTMKALMANAMQMSGGFQDQMQQQMQQMMNDPNISEQQKQAMKQMMENIKPMQTMENMANGADPADIEAIKPHMNKLQALAEDGQ
;
A
#
# COMPACT_ATOMS: atom_id res chain seq x y z
N MET A 1 7.99 -32.25 -66.77
CA MET A 1 7.47 -32.41 -65.39
C MET A 1 8.45 -31.72 -64.45
N LYS A 2 8.29 -30.42 -64.14
CA LYS A 2 7.56 -29.86 -62.99
C LYS A 2 7.84 -30.63 -61.69
N PHE A 3 8.64 -30.06 -60.78
CA PHE A 3 8.26 -29.84 -59.38
C PHE A 3 9.04 -28.64 -58.83
N ILE A 4 8.31 -27.54 -58.63
CA ILE A 4 8.73 -26.36 -57.87
C ILE A 4 8.41 -26.68 -56.42
N VAL A 5 9.40 -26.78 -55.54
CA VAL A 5 9.16 -26.79 -54.09
C VAL A 5 9.53 -25.42 -53.56
N LYS A 6 8.49 -24.60 -53.34
CA LYS A 6 8.59 -23.32 -52.64
C LYS A 6 8.84 -23.60 -51.16
N SER A 7 10.05 -23.38 -50.68
CA SER A 7 10.31 -23.35 -49.24
C SER A 7 9.76 -22.06 -48.66
N VAL A 8 8.64 -22.18 -47.94
CA VAL A 8 8.03 -21.12 -47.14
C VAL A 8 8.85 -20.96 -45.87
N LEU A 9 9.55 -19.83 -45.73
CA LEU A 9 10.23 -19.45 -44.49
C LEU A 9 9.16 -18.96 -43.50
N LEU A 10 8.86 -19.79 -42.52
CA LEU A 10 7.96 -19.50 -41.41
C LEU A 10 8.68 -18.56 -40.43
N VAL A 11 8.42 -17.26 -40.49
CA VAL A 11 8.88 -16.30 -39.48
C VAL A 11 8.02 -16.49 -38.24
N LEU A 12 8.63 -17.02 -37.17
CA LEU A 12 8.04 -17.12 -35.84
C LEU A 12 7.82 -15.71 -35.28
N LEU A 13 6.57 -15.24 -35.30
CA LEU A 13 6.13 -14.11 -34.50
C LEU A 13 6.14 -14.53 -33.02
N THR A 14 7.20 -14.20 -32.30
CA THR A 14 7.16 -14.19 -30.83
C THR A 14 6.28 -13.03 -30.41
N ILE A 15 5.01 -13.32 -30.15
CA ILE A 15 4.13 -12.41 -29.43
C ILE A 15 4.65 -12.40 -27.99
N SER A 16 5.52 -11.43 -27.67
CA SER A 16 5.82 -11.10 -26.28
C SER A 16 4.54 -10.51 -25.71
N VAL A 17 3.75 -11.35 -25.05
CA VAL A 17 2.67 -10.88 -24.19
C VAL A 17 3.36 -10.20 -23.02
N ASN A 18 3.60 -8.88 -23.13
CA ASN A 18 3.89 -8.04 -21.99
C ASN A 18 2.58 -7.91 -21.19
N ALA A 19 2.20 -8.99 -20.50
CA ALA A 19 1.45 -8.82 -19.28
C ALA A 19 2.39 -8.01 -18.38
N ALA A 20 2.02 -6.78 -18.03
CA ALA A 20 2.75 -6.01 -17.03
C ALA A 20 2.79 -6.85 -15.76
N ALA A 21 3.89 -7.58 -15.59
CA ALA A 21 4.09 -8.42 -14.43
C ALA A 21 4.23 -7.46 -13.27
N LYS A 22 3.35 -7.60 -12.28
CA LYS A 22 3.40 -6.79 -11.07
C LYS A 22 4.81 -6.80 -10.50
N THR A 23 5.37 -5.62 -10.24
CA THR A 23 6.73 -5.48 -9.69
C THR A 23 6.84 -6.29 -8.40
N ALA A 24 7.69 -7.32 -8.39
CA ALA A 24 7.84 -8.18 -7.21
C ALA A 24 8.54 -7.41 -6.10
N LEU A 25 7.98 -7.38 -4.89
CA LEU A 25 8.68 -6.79 -3.75
C LEU A 25 9.93 -7.61 -3.46
N ASN A 26 11.06 -6.94 -3.46
CA ASN A 26 12.36 -7.47 -3.12
C ASN A 26 13.21 -6.35 -2.52
N GLY A 27 14.43 -6.66 -2.09
CA GLY A 27 15.26 -5.69 -1.40
C GLY A 27 15.64 -4.46 -2.22
N GLU A 28 15.84 -4.60 -3.52
CA GLU A 28 16.15 -3.47 -4.41
C GLU A 28 14.93 -2.57 -4.57
N VAL A 29 13.75 -3.15 -4.83
CA VAL A 29 12.50 -2.40 -4.94
C VAL A 29 12.17 -1.66 -3.64
N ILE A 30 12.39 -2.27 -2.48
CA ILE A 30 12.17 -1.63 -1.18
C ILE A 30 13.18 -0.49 -0.95
N ASP A 31 14.45 -0.68 -1.29
CA ASP A 31 15.46 0.36 -1.14
C ASP A 31 15.17 1.56 -2.06
N ASN A 32 14.74 1.29 -3.31
CA ASN A 32 14.27 2.30 -4.26
C ASN A 32 13.01 3.03 -3.77
N LEU A 33 12.07 2.31 -3.16
CA LEU A 33 10.89 2.90 -2.54
C LEU A 33 11.28 3.86 -1.42
N ILE A 34 12.16 3.44 -0.51
CA ILE A 34 12.62 4.28 0.61
C ILE A 34 13.35 5.53 0.08
N ALA A 35 14.21 5.38 -0.93
CA ALA A 35 14.93 6.49 -1.52
C ALA A 35 14.00 7.50 -2.21
N SER A 36 13.03 7.01 -2.99
CA SER A 36 12.03 7.87 -3.64
C SER A 36 11.13 8.59 -2.63
N MET A 37 10.68 7.91 -1.56
CA MET A 37 9.89 8.54 -0.49
C MET A 37 10.65 9.71 0.17
N LYS A 38 11.96 9.55 0.44
CA LYS A 38 12.78 10.63 0.99
C LYS A 38 12.89 11.82 0.05
N GLU A 39 13.06 11.58 -1.24
CA GLU A 39 13.14 12.66 -2.23
C GLU A 39 11.79 13.36 -2.43
N ILE A 40 10.69 12.60 -2.46
CA ILE A 40 9.32 13.13 -2.49
C ILE A 40 9.05 13.97 -1.24
N GLN A 41 9.51 13.56 -0.06
CA GLN A 41 9.37 14.36 1.16
C GLN A 41 10.10 15.71 1.07
N VAL A 42 11.35 15.70 0.58
CA VAL A 42 12.11 16.95 0.35
C VAL A 42 11.44 17.84 -0.69
N TRP A 43 10.88 17.24 -1.76
CA TRP A 43 10.11 17.97 -2.75
C TRP A 43 8.83 18.57 -2.13
N ALA A 44 8.09 17.78 -1.34
CA ALA A 44 6.87 18.20 -0.66
C ALA A 44 7.16 19.37 0.28
N ASP A 45 8.25 19.29 1.06
CA ASP A 45 8.67 20.37 1.96
C ASP A 45 8.93 21.70 1.26
N LYS A 46 9.47 21.66 0.04
CA LYS A 46 9.69 22.86 -0.79
C LYS A 46 8.41 23.38 -1.43
N ASN A 47 7.39 22.52 -1.56
CA ASN A 47 6.13 22.78 -2.25
C ASN A 47 4.92 22.84 -1.29
N LYS A 48 5.13 23.11 0.01
CA LYS A 48 4.06 23.18 1.03
C LYS A 48 2.88 24.08 0.66
N ASN A 49 3.13 25.14 -0.10
CA ASN A 49 2.09 26.06 -0.58
C ASN A 49 1.12 25.43 -1.59
N ARG A 50 1.47 24.29 -2.18
CA ARG A 50 0.64 23.51 -3.12
C ARG A 50 -0.12 22.38 -2.42
N MET A 51 0.30 22.03 -1.21
CA MET A 51 -0.34 20.99 -0.41
C MET A 51 -1.52 21.60 0.33
N ASN A 52 -2.74 21.34 -0.14
CA ASN A 52 -3.94 21.61 0.64
C ASN A 52 -4.23 20.38 1.51
N TYR A 53 -3.43 20.23 2.57
CA TYR A 53 -3.57 19.16 3.57
C TYR A 53 -4.96 19.32 4.23
N LYS A 54 -5.93 18.54 3.77
CA LYS A 54 -7.18 18.32 4.51
C LYS A 54 -6.90 17.11 5.39
N ASP A 55 -7.14 17.23 6.69
CA ASP A 55 -6.88 16.22 7.73
C ASP A 55 -6.76 14.80 7.20
N ASP A 56 -5.60 14.17 7.50
CA ASP A 56 -5.19 12.81 7.13
C ASP A 56 -6.30 11.79 7.38
N ASP A 57 -7.17 11.62 6.39
CA ASP A 57 -8.08 10.49 6.34
C ASP A 57 -7.29 9.27 5.88
N MET A 58 -6.55 8.68 6.83
CA MET A 58 -5.81 7.42 6.67
C MET A 58 -6.74 6.21 6.39
N SER A 59 -8.05 6.43 6.18
CA SER A 59 -8.98 5.35 5.89
C SER A 59 -8.80 4.72 4.51
N ASP A 60 -8.20 5.44 3.56
CA ASP A 60 -7.93 4.95 2.21
C ASP A 60 -6.51 5.31 1.77
N MET A 61 -5.59 4.35 1.90
CA MET A 61 -4.22 4.45 1.39
C MET A 61 -4.03 3.61 0.12
N SER A 62 -5.07 3.49 -0.71
CA SER A 62 -4.95 2.82 -2.00
C SER A 62 -4.07 3.60 -2.97
N ALA A 63 -3.45 2.88 -3.91
CA ALA A 63 -2.65 3.48 -4.97
C ALA A 63 -3.45 4.56 -5.74
N ASP A 64 -4.70 4.27 -6.08
CA ASP A 64 -5.60 5.21 -6.78
C ASP A 64 -5.79 6.51 -6.00
N LYS A 65 -5.94 6.42 -4.68
CA LYS A 65 -6.07 7.60 -3.81
C LYS A 65 -4.79 8.42 -3.78
N ILE A 66 -3.63 7.79 -3.61
CA ILE A 66 -2.31 8.43 -3.64
C ILE A 66 -2.12 9.18 -4.97
N ILE A 67 -2.41 8.52 -6.09
CA ILE A 67 -2.31 9.12 -7.43
C ILE A 67 -3.27 10.31 -7.58
N ALA A 68 -4.50 10.18 -7.08
CA ALA A 68 -5.50 11.24 -7.14
C ALA A 68 -5.04 12.49 -6.36
N GLU A 69 -4.40 12.32 -5.20
CA GLU A 69 -3.85 13.43 -4.41
C GLU A 69 -2.69 14.12 -5.12
N ILE A 70 -1.76 13.35 -5.69
CA ILE A 70 -0.66 13.86 -6.51
C ILE A 70 -1.21 14.69 -7.69
N LYS A 71 -2.25 14.19 -8.36
CA LYS A 71 -2.92 14.90 -9.47
C LYS A 71 -3.63 16.17 -8.99
N ALA A 72 -4.28 16.14 -7.83
CA ALA A 72 -4.96 17.30 -7.26
C ALA A 72 -3.99 18.44 -6.92
N MET A 73 -2.74 18.13 -6.60
CA MET A 73 -1.66 19.11 -6.38
C MET A 73 -1.00 19.60 -7.69
N ASN A 74 -1.50 19.13 -8.85
CA ASN A 74 -0.89 19.33 -10.15
C ASN A 74 0.60 18.96 -10.17
N ALA A 75 0.96 17.90 -9.43
CA ALA A 75 2.35 17.49 -9.16
C ALA A 75 2.75 16.21 -9.87
N TYR A 76 1.85 15.63 -10.68
CA TYR A 76 2.05 14.31 -11.28
C TYR A 76 3.38 14.19 -12.04
N GLY A 77 3.68 15.13 -12.95
CA GLY A 77 4.94 15.07 -13.71
C GLY A 77 6.20 15.22 -12.84
N GLU A 78 6.15 16.05 -11.79
CA GLU A 78 7.30 16.20 -10.89
C GLU A 78 7.52 14.96 -10.02
N VAL A 79 6.43 14.31 -9.59
CA VAL A 79 6.53 13.04 -8.86
C VAL A 79 6.95 11.91 -9.80
N GLU A 80 6.47 11.90 -11.05
CA GLU A 80 6.88 10.97 -12.10
C GLU A 80 8.40 11.03 -12.32
N ASP A 81 8.95 12.24 -12.52
CA ASP A 81 10.40 12.45 -12.66
C ASP A 81 11.20 11.89 -11.46
N ILE A 82 10.67 12.03 -10.24
CA ILE A 82 11.31 11.52 -9.03
C ILE A 82 11.24 9.99 -8.99
N VAL A 83 10.08 9.38 -9.22
CA VAL A 83 9.95 7.91 -9.09
C VAL A 83 10.68 7.18 -10.22
N GLU A 84 10.70 7.72 -11.44
CA GLU A 84 11.49 7.16 -12.56
C GLU A 84 12.99 7.17 -12.26
N LYS A 85 13.50 8.24 -11.62
CA LYS A 85 14.89 8.32 -11.16
C LYS A 85 15.26 7.21 -10.16
N HIS A 86 14.27 6.66 -9.46
CA HIS A 86 14.42 5.53 -8.54
C HIS A 86 13.97 4.19 -9.15
N ASN A 87 13.95 4.09 -10.49
CA ASN A 87 13.66 2.87 -11.25
C ASN A 87 12.23 2.33 -11.10
N PHE A 88 11.25 3.19 -10.85
CA PHE A 88 9.85 2.85 -11.02
C PHE A 88 9.40 3.17 -12.44
N ASP A 89 8.54 2.33 -13.01
CA ASP A 89 8.08 2.51 -14.39
C ASP A 89 7.09 3.69 -14.52
N SER A 90 6.36 4.01 -13.44
CA SER A 90 5.45 5.15 -13.37
C SER A 90 5.04 5.48 -11.94
N VAL A 91 4.28 6.56 -11.75
CA VAL A 91 3.65 6.90 -10.47
C VAL A 91 2.68 5.81 -10.01
N GLU A 92 1.99 5.13 -10.94
CA GLU A 92 1.11 4.00 -10.63
C GLU A 92 1.87 2.79 -10.08
N ASP A 93 2.99 2.40 -10.71
CA ASP A 93 3.83 1.29 -10.23
C ASP A 93 4.40 1.60 -8.84
N TRP A 94 4.91 2.83 -8.66
CA TRP A 94 5.38 3.31 -7.37
C TRP A 94 4.28 3.28 -6.29
N ALA A 95 3.07 3.77 -6.60
CA ALA A 95 1.97 3.80 -5.66
C ALA A 95 1.45 2.39 -5.30
N ASP A 96 1.45 1.45 -6.25
CA ASP A 96 1.15 0.03 -5.96
C ASP A 96 2.20 -0.58 -5.01
N VAL A 97 3.48 -0.37 -5.29
CA VAL A 97 4.60 -0.85 -4.46
C VAL A 97 4.52 -0.26 -3.05
N MET A 98 4.27 1.05 -2.93
CA MET A 98 4.07 1.72 -1.64
C MET A 98 2.89 1.10 -0.87
N THR A 99 1.73 0.97 -1.52
CA THR A 99 0.51 0.41 -0.92
C THR A 99 0.73 -1.01 -0.41
N ARG A 100 1.39 -1.86 -1.19
CA ARG A 100 1.68 -3.25 -0.82
C ARG A 100 2.66 -3.35 0.33
N THR A 101 3.69 -2.50 0.32
CA THR A 101 4.66 -2.43 1.41
C THR A 101 3.97 -2.05 2.72
N MET A 102 3.05 -1.07 2.70
CA MET A 102 2.27 -0.70 3.88
C MET A 102 1.35 -1.82 4.36
N LYS A 103 0.62 -2.49 3.45
CA LYS A 103 -0.22 -3.65 3.80
C LYS A 103 0.59 -4.78 4.44
N ALA A 104 1.75 -5.09 3.85
CA ALA A 104 2.66 -6.11 4.37
C ALA A 104 3.17 -5.74 5.77
N LEU A 105 3.53 -4.46 6.00
CA LEU A 105 3.95 -3.95 7.31
C LEU A 105 2.85 -4.12 8.37
N MET A 106 1.61 -3.74 8.02
CA MET A 106 0.46 -3.89 8.90
C MET A 106 0.18 -5.36 9.21
N ALA A 107 0.21 -6.24 8.21
CA ALA A 107 0.01 -7.68 8.38
C ALA A 107 1.08 -8.30 9.29
N ASN A 108 2.35 -7.94 9.10
CA ASN A 108 3.43 -8.40 9.96
C ASN A 108 3.26 -7.90 11.41
N ALA A 109 2.86 -6.64 11.61
CA ALA A 109 2.58 -6.11 12.95
C ALA A 109 1.42 -6.85 13.65
N MET A 110 0.36 -7.17 12.91
CA MET A 110 -0.76 -7.96 13.45
C MET A 110 -0.40 -9.40 13.77
N GLN A 111 0.42 -10.06 12.95
CA GLN A 111 0.91 -11.41 13.25
C GLN A 111 1.70 -11.43 14.57
N MET A 112 2.48 -10.38 14.85
CA MET A 112 3.22 -10.24 16.10
C MET A 112 2.32 -9.96 17.32
N SER A 113 1.13 -9.36 17.13
CA SER A 113 0.19 -9.08 18.23
C SER A 113 -0.66 -10.29 18.65
N GLY A 114 -0.55 -11.41 17.94
CA GLY A 114 -1.06 -12.72 18.38
C GLY A 114 -2.57 -12.83 18.48
N GLY A 115 -3.34 -12.07 17.68
CA GLY A 115 -4.81 -12.15 17.67
C GLY A 115 -5.49 -11.50 18.89
N PHE A 116 -4.75 -10.76 19.71
CA PHE A 116 -5.31 -9.98 20.83
C PHE A 116 -6.41 -9.01 20.34
N GLN A 117 -6.24 -8.45 19.16
CA GLN A 117 -7.18 -7.52 18.54
C GLN A 117 -8.52 -8.20 18.18
N ASP A 118 -8.47 -9.37 17.55
CA ASP A 118 -9.65 -10.16 17.20
C ASP A 118 -10.44 -10.57 18.45
N GLN A 119 -9.73 -10.97 19.51
CA GLN A 119 -10.35 -11.32 20.79
C GLN A 119 -11.07 -10.13 21.43
N MET A 120 -10.43 -8.95 21.42
CA MET A 120 -11.02 -7.73 21.94
C MET A 120 -12.28 -7.33 21.15
N GLN A 121 -12.21 -7.40 19.82
CA GLN A 121 -13.34 -7.06 18.94
C GLN A 121 -14.52 -8.02 19.15
N GLN A 122 -14.27 -9.33 19.27
CA GLN A 122 -15.29 -10.33 19.57
C GLN A 122 -15.95 -10.10 20.93
N GLN A 123 -15.18 -9.81 21.99
CA GLN A 123 -15.73 -9.52 23.30
C GLN A 123 -16.62 -8.27 23.29
N MET A 124 -16.22 -7.20 22.60
CA MET A 124 -17.05 -6.00 22.48
C MET A 124 -18.36 -6.25 21.73
N GLN A 125 -18.34 -7.03 20.65
CA GLN A 125 -19.56 -7.39 19.92
C GLN A 125 -20.50 -8.26 20.77
N GLN A 126 -19.96 -9.20 21.54
CA GLN A 126 -20.75 -10.02 22.47
C GLN A 126 -21.44 -9.16 23.52
N MET A 127 -20.73 -8.20 24.12
CA MET A 127 -21.31 -7.27 25.07
C MET A 127 -22.40 -6.39 24.44
N MET A 128 -22.22 -5.93 23.20
CA MET A 128 -23.21 -5.09 22.48
C MET A 128 -24.54 -5.82 22.21
N ASN A 129 -24.48 -7.15 22.10
CA ASN A 129 -25.62 -8.02 21.86
C ASN A 129 -26.25 -8.56 23.16
N ASP A 130 -25.66 -8.28 24.33
CA ASP A 130 -26.21 -8.69 25.62
C ASP A 130 -27.53 -7.95 25.90
N PRO A 131 -28.64 -8.64 26.19
CA PRO A 131 -29.90 -7.98 26.52
C PRO A 131 -29.91 -7.28 27.89
N ASN A 132 -28.88 -7.48 28.74
CA ASN A 132 -28.82 -6.94 30.10
C ASN A 132 -28.05 -5.62 30.24
N ILE A 133 -27.48 -5.08 29.16
CA ILE A 133 -26.82 -3.77 29.20
C ILE A 133 -27.83 -2.63 29.11
N SER A 134 -27.63 -1.59 29.93
CA SER A 134 -28.44 -0.37 29.86
C SER A 134 -28.18 0.41 28.56
N GLU A 135 -29.16 1.21 28.12
CA GLU A 135 -29.00 2.07 26.94
C GLU A 135 -27.83 3.06 27.07
N GLN A 136 -27.57 3.56 28.27
CA GLN A 136 -26.42 4.44 28.53
C GLN A 136 -25.08 3.71 28.37
N GLN A 137 -24.98 2.47 28.85
CA GLN A 137 -23.80 1.62 28.63
C GLN A 137 -23.63 1.26 27.15
N LYS A 138 -24.73 1.02 26.44
CA LYS A 138 -24.73 0.76 25.00
C LYS A 138 -24.23 1.96 24.19
N GLN A 139 -24.61 3.18 24.57
CA GLN A 139 -24.09 4.39 23.94
C GLN A 139 -22.60 4.60 24.21
N ALA A 140 -22.14 4.37 25.44
CA ALA A 140 -20.72 4.43 25.77
C ALA A 140 -19.90 3.40 24.96
N MET A 141 -20.42 2.18 24.80
CA MET A 141 -19.81 1.15 23.96
C MET A 141 -19.81 1.51 22.46
N LYS A 142 -20.87 2.14 21.94
CA LYS A 142 -20.87 2.66 20.56
C LYS A 142 -19.77 3.68 20.33
N GLN A 143 -19.57 4.60 21.27
CA GLN A 143 -18.48 5.57 21.18
C GLN A 143 -17.11 4.89 21.23
N MET A 144 -16.96 3.88 22.08
CA MET A 144 -15.76 3.05 22.09
C MET A 144 -15.55 2.32 20.75
N MET A 145 -16.63 1.83 20.12
CA MET A 145 -16.57 1.20 18.80
C MET A 145 -16.19 2.17 17.66
N GLU A 146 -16.61 3.44 17.73
CA GLU A 146 -16.13 4.44 16.76
C GLU A 146 -14.62 4.69 16.92
N ASN A 147 -14.11 4.66 18.15
CA ASN A 147 -12.68 4.82 18.43
C ASN A 147 -11.81 3.64 17.96
N ILE A 148 -12.39 2.43 17.80
CA ILE A 148 -11.66 1.26 17.27
C ILE A 148 -11.81 1.12 15.74
N LYS A 149 -12.66 1.90 15.08
CA LYS A 149 -12.85 1.86 13.62
C LYS A 149 -11.54 2.01 12.83
N PRO A 150 -10.59 2.90 13.22
CA PRO A 150 -9.28 2.96 12.56
C PRO A 150 -8.50 1.64 12.64
N MET A 151 -8.60 0.93 13.77
CA MET A 151 -7.98 -0.39 13.94
C MET A 151 -8.61 -1.44 13.00
N GLN A 152 -9.92 -1.36 12.79
CA GLN A 152 -10.62 -2.25 11.84
C GLN A 152 -10.23 -1.97 10.38
N THR A 153 -9.99 -0.70 10.02
CA THR A 153 -9.44 -0.37 8.70
C THR A 153 -8.04 -0.93 8.52
N MET A 154 -7.16 -0.82 9.54
CA MET A 154 -5.82 -1.42 9.51
C MET A 154 -5.89 -2.94 9.36
N GLU A 155 -6.81 -3.61 10.06
CA GLU A 155 -7.05 -5.04 9.93
C GLU A 155 -7.46 -5.45 8.52
N ASN A 156 -8.38 -4.71 7.90
CA ASN A 156 -8.79 -4.98 6.52
C ASN A 156 -7.63 -4.80 5.53
N MET A 157 -6.78 -3.80 5.74
CA MET A 157 -5.58 -3.59 4.93
C MET A 157 -4.57 -4.73 5.10
N ALA A 158 -4.32 -5.15 6.34
CA ALA A 158 -3.44 -6.26 6.68
C ALA A 158 -3.92 -7.59 6.07
N ASN A 159 -5.21 -7.89 6.16
CA ASN A 159 -5.81 -9.11 5.58
C ASN A 159 -5.73 -9.15 4.05
N GLY A 160 -5.57 -7.99 3.40
CA GLY A 160 -5.37 -7.87 1.96
C GLY A 160 -3.91 -7.94 1.50
N ALA A 161 -2.96 -8.21 2.41
CA ALA A 161 -1.55 -8.30 2.07
C ALA A 161 -1.21 -9.63 1.37
N ASP A 162 -0.36 -9.58 0.34
CA ASP A 162 0.16 -10.77 -0.31
C ASP A 162 1.19 -11.45 0.61
N PRO A 163 1.09 -12.76 0.89
CA PRO A 163 2.09 -13.48 1.68
C PRO A 163 3.52 -13.33 1.18
N ALA A 164 3.74 -13.24 -0.14
CA ALA A 164 5.06 -13.03 -0.71
C ALA A 164 5.62 -11.63 -0.36
N ASP A 165 4.75 -10.61 -0.35
CA ASP A 165 5.11 -9.25 0.05
C ASP A 165 5.46 -9.19 1.55
N ILE A 166 4.72 -9.92 2.40
CA ILE A 166 5.02 -10.04 3.84
C ILE A 166 6.42 -10.64 4.06
N GLU A 167 6.77 -11.73 3.37
CA GLU A 167 8.10 -12.33 3.50
C GLU A 167 9.21 -11.40 2.97
N ALA A 168 8.94 -10.70 1.86
CA ALA A 168 9.90 -9.79 1.25
C ALA A 168 10.29 -8.62 2.16
N ILE A 169 9.37 -8.08 2.97
CA ILE A 169 9.67 -6.93 3.83
C ILE A 169 10.41 -7.29 5.13
N LYS A 170 10.33 -8.54 5.61
CA LYS A 170 10.91 -8.97 6.90
C LYS A 170 12.39 -8.58 7.06
N PRO A 171 13.29 -8.82 6.09
CA PRO A 171 14.69 -8.42 6.24
C PRO A 171 14.91 -6.89 6.19
N HIS A 172 13.91 -6.11 5.78
CA HIS A 172 13.98 -4.64 5.61
C HIS A 172 13.25 -3.87 6.71
N MET A 173 12.64 -4.55 7.68
CA MET A 173 11.84 -3.94 8.75
C MET A 173 12.52 -2.77 9.46
N ASN A 174 13.81 -2.90 9.79
CA ASN A 174 14.55 -1.82 10.47
C ASN A 174 14.65 -0.56 9.61
N LYS A 175 14.81 -0.71 8.29
CA LYS A 175 14.88 0.43 7.36
C LYS A 175 13.52 1.10 7.21
N LEU A 176 12.45 0.29 7.13
CA LEU A 176 11.07 0.76 7.02
C LEU A 176 10.59 1.46 8.29
N GLN A 177 11.00 0.98 9.48
CA GLN A 177 10.72 1.63 10.75
C GLN A 177 11.43 2.98 10.87
N ALA A 178 12.72 3.05 10.52
CA ALA A 178 13.46 4.30 10.53
C ALA A 178 12.83 5.36 9.61
N LEU A 179 12.28 4.97 8.46
CA LEU A 179 11.57 5.88 7.56
C LEU A 179 10.29 6.47 8.21
N ALA A 180 9.55 5.66 8.97
CA ALA A 180 8.35 6.10 9.67
C ALA A 180 8.66 7.06 10.84
N GLU A 181 9.81 6.89 11.49
CA GLU A 181 10.29 7.76 12.58
C GLU A 181 10.86 9.09 12.05
N ASP A 182 11.62 9.06 10.94
CA ASP A 182 12.18 10.26 10.29
C ASP A 182 11.08 11.18 9.68
N GLY A 183 9.86 10.67 9.51
CA GLY A 183 8.71 11.39 8.95
C GLY A 183 7.90 12.22 9.95
N GLN A 184 8.21 12.17 11.25
CA GLN A 184 7.55 12.94 12.33
C GLN A 184 8.27 14.26 12.63
#